data_AF-A0A0Q6V896-F1
#
_entry.id   AF-A0A0Q6V896-F1
#
_cell.length_a   1.000
_cell.length_b   1.000
_cell.length_c   1.000
_cell.angle_alpha   90.00
_cell.angle_beta   90.00
_cell.angle_gamma   90.00
#
_symmetry.space_group_name_H-M   'P 1'
#
loop_
_entity.id
_entity.type
_entity.pdbx_description
1 polymer ?
#
loop_
_entity_poly.entity_id
_entity_poly.type
_entity_poly.pdbx_seq_one_letter_code
_entity_poly.pdbx_strand_id
1 'polypeptide(L)'
;MELLPQSREALDEYLTPSGDDLEDQLSEIESWAVRTVPECVAMSVTLLEEDLTFTFVRQPPDVGEAADPAGPAPPAGGGWHALDEEGWAALARQQAAAGIASTVSLPVVHRDRVVLGIDLYACTPHAFDDRLEDLASSLGAWRDGAVTNADLAFDTRRLAEEAPQRLKERRTVEVAVGLLAARQGLDIESARSVLHSCARQAGIEDVQAALVLLALPDL
;
A
#
# COMPACT_ATOMS: atom_id res chain seq x y z
N MET A 1 1.40 -16.80 -7.17
CA MET A 1 2.31 -15.64 -7.33
C MET A 1 3.27 -15.66 -6.16
N GLU A 2 4.37 -14.91 -6.23
CA GLU A 2 5.35 -14.85 -5.15
C GLU A 2 5.37 -13.43 -4.57
N LEU A 3 5.52 -13.32 -3.24
CA LEU A 3 5.74 -12.04 -2.59
C LEU A 3 7.00 -11.36 -3.12
N LEU A 4 6.94 -10.04 -3.30
CA LEU A 4 8.14 -9.24 -3.51
C LEU A 4 9.12 -9.45 -2.34
N PRO A 5 10.44 -9.41 -2.59
CA PRO A 5 11.44 -9.49 -1.53
C PRO A 5 11.20 -8.47 -0.40
N GLN A 6 10.82 -7.25 -0.77
CA GLN A 6 10.51 -6.18 0.18
C GLN A 6 9.22 -6.47 0.96
N SER A 7 8.19 -7.03 0.33
CA SER A 7 6.99 -7.45 1.07
C SER A 7 7.29 -8.57 2.06
N ARG A 8 8.18 -9.50 1.72
CA ARG A 8 8.65 -10.53 2.66
C ARG A 8 9.43 -9.92 3.82
N GLU A 9 10.37 -9.02 3.54
CA GLU A 9 11.09 -8.29 4.59
C GLU A 9 10.14 -7.47 5.49
N ALA A 10 9.11 -6.87 4.90
CA ALA A 10 8.09 -6.14 5.65
C ALA A 10 7.28 -7.07 6.55
N LEU A 11 6.93 -8.28 6.10
CA LEU A 11 6.27 -9.28 6.94
C LEU A 11 7.15 -9.69 8.12
N ASP A 12 8.44 -9.92 7.88
CA ASP A 12 9.40 -10.27 8.93
C ASP A 12 9.54 -9.17 9.99
N GLU A 13 9.50 -7.90 9.60
CA GLU A 13 9.54 -6.75 10.52
C GLU A 13 8.16 -6.45 11.15
N TYR A 14 7.07 -6.87 10.52
CA TYR A 14 5.70 -6.66 10.99
C TYR A 14 5.34 -7.63 12.12
N LEU A 15 5.70 -7.24 13.34
CA LEU A 15 5.36 -7.97 14.55
C LEU A 15 3.92 -7.64 15.00
N THR A 16 2.99 -8.60 14.89
CA THR A 16 1.71 -8.53 15.62
C THR A 16 1.81 -9.28 16.95
N PRO A 17 1.09 -8.86 18.01
CA PRO A 17 0.95 -9.64 19.24
C PRO A 17 0.33 -11.04 19.04
N SER A 18 -0.27 -11.28 17.88
CA SER A 18 -0.96 -12.51 17.49
C SER A 18 -0.20 -13.28 16.41
N GLY A 19 1.13 -13.08 16.33
CA GLY A 19 2.06 -13.55 15.30
C GLY A 19 1.69 -14.85 14.59
N ASP A 20 1.86 -14.82 13.26
CA ASP A 20 1.83 -15.91 12.26
C ASP A 20 0.61 -15.99 11.31
N ASP A 21 -0.48 -15.23 11.49
CA ASP A 21 -1.66 -15.35 10.58
C ASP A 21 -1.59 -14.49 9.31
N LEU A 22 -0.81 -13.39 9.29
CA LEU A 22 -0.90 -12.44 8.16
C LEU A 22 -0.36 -13.00 6.84
N GLU A 23 0.79 -13.68 6.84
CA GLU A 23 1.34 -14.28 5.60
C GLU A 23 0.38 -15.35 5.04
N ASP A 24 -0.26 -16.12 5.92
CA ASP A 24 -1.25 -17.13 5.55
C ASP A 24 -2.52 -16.48 4.97
N GLN A 25 -3.06 -15.44 5.61
CA GLN A 25 -4.19 -14.67 5.10
C GLN A 25 -3.90 -14.04 3.73
N LEU A 26 -2.74 -13.42 3.57
CA LEU A 26 -2.30 -12.83 2.30
C LEU A 26 -2.18 -13.91 1.21
N SER A 27 -1.66 -15.09 1.55
CA SER A 27 -1.55 -16.23 0.65
C SER A 27 -2.92 -16.83 0.28
N GLU A 28 -3.88 -16.81 1.20
CA GLU A 28 -5.25 -17.23 0.94
C GLU A 28 -5.95 -16.27 -0.03
N ILE A 29 -5.84 -14.95 0.20
CA ILE A 29 -6.34 -13.90 -0.70
C ILE A 29 -5.75 -14.10 -2.10
N GLU A 30 -4.43 -14.31 -2.19
CA GLU A 30 -3.74 -14.56 -3.46
C GLU A 30 -4.30 -15.78 -4.18
N SER A 31 -4.50 -16.87 -3.45
CA SER A 31 -5.01 -18.12 -3.98
C SER A 31 -6.44 -17.96 -4.52
N TRP A 32 -7.30 -17.19 -3.86
CA TRP A 32 -8.63 -16.86 -4.36
C TRP A 32 -8.57 -15.98 -5.62
N ALA A 33 -7.71 -14.96 -5.62
CA ALA A 33 -7.53 -14.07 -6.78
C ALA A 33 -7.09 -14.85 -8.03
N VAL A 34 -6.06 -15.69 -7.93
CA VAL A 34 -5.54 -16.46 -9.08
C VAL A 34 -6.51 -17.53 -9.56
N ARG A 35 -7.26 -18.17 -8.66
CA ARG A 35 -8.29 -19.14 -9.04
C ARG A 35 -9.43 -18.50 -9.81
N THR A 36 -9.83 -17.29 -9.41
CA THR A 36 -10.95 -16.56 -10.02
C THR A 36 -10.52 -15.87 -11.31
N VAL A 37 -9.29 -15.34 -11.34
CA VAL A 37 -8.70 -14.62 -12.48
C VAL A 37 -7.33 -15.22 -12.82
N PRO A 38 -7.27 -16.26 -13.66
CA PRO A 38 -6.00 -16.89 -14.06
C PRO A 38 -5.00 -15.94 -14.75
N GLU A 39 -5.52 -14.89 -15.39
CA GLU A 39 -4.80 -13.80 -16.07
C GLU A 39 -4.20 -12.78 -15.08
N CYS A 40 -4.48 -12.91 -13.79
CA CYS A 40 -3.89 -12.09 -12.73
C CYS A 40 -2.37 -12.33 -12.69
N VAL A 41 -1.60 -11.26 -12.88
CA VAL A 41 -0.13 -11.26 -12.92
C VAL A 41 0.48 -10.59 -11.69
N ALA A 42 -0.28 -9.75 -10.99
CA ALA A 42 0.13 -9.18 -9.72
C ALA A 42 -1.08 -8.94 -8.81
N MET A 43 -0.82 -8.79 -7.52
CA MET A 43 -1.81 -8.41 -6.52
C MET A 43 -1.12 -7.59 -5.44
N SER A 44 -1.77 -6.54 -4.96
CA SER A 44 -1.35 -5.79 -3.79
C SER A 44 -2.45 -5.80 -2.73
N VAL A 45 -2.06 -5.91 -1.47
CA VAL A 45 -2.96 -5.82 -0.32
C VAL A 45 -2.43 -4.71 0.58
N THR A 46 -3.24 -3.70 0.81
CA THR A 46 -2.91 -2.53 1.65
C THR A 46 -3.68 -2.61 2.95
N LEU A 47 -2.97 -2.67 4.08
CA LEU A 47 -3.52 -2.47 5.41
C LEU A 47 -3.65 -0.96 5.66
N LEU A 48 -4.89 -0.45 5.66
CA LEU A 48 -5.13 1.00 5.63
C LEU A 48 -4.89 1.68 6.98
N GLU A 49 -5.01 0.97 8.10
CA GLU A 49 -4.73 1.55 9.42
C GLU A 49 -3.23 1.70 9.66
N GLU A 50 -2.43 0.79 9.10
CA GLU A 50 -0.98 0.72 9.27
C GLU A 50 -0.20 1.41 8.16
N ASP A 51 -0.86 1.78 7.05
CA ASP A 51 -0.25 2.31 5.82
C ASP A 51 0.84 1.38 5.26
N LEU A 52 0.51 0.09 5.18
CA LEU A 52 1.42 -0.97 4.72
C LEU A 52 0.84 -1.71 3.53
N THR A 53 1.61 -1.79 2.45
CA THR A 53 1.23 -2.55 1.25
C THR A 53 2.13 -3.78 1.11
N PHE A 54 1.52 -4.92 0.82
CA PHE A 54 2.20 -6.17 0.47
C PHE A 54 1.84 -6.56 -0.95
N THR A 55 2.82 -6.93 -1.76
CA THR A 55 2.62 -7.18 -3.18
C THR A 55 3.13 -8.56 -3.58
N PHE A 56 2.29 -9.29 -4.31
CA PHE A 56 2.59 -10.53 -5.00
C PHE A 56 2.75 -10.27 -6.50
N VAL A 57 3.71 -10.91 -7.12
CA VAL A 57 3.95 -10.87 -8.57
C VAL A 57 4.15 -12.28 -9.12
N ARG A 58 3.67 -12.55 -10.33
CA ARG A 58 4.06 -13.75 -11.08
C ARG A 58 5.46 -13.52 -11.65
N GLN A 59 6.43 -14.42 -11.43
CA GLN A 59 7.82 -14.24 -11.90
C GLN A 59 7.93 -13.96 -13.41
N PRO A 60 8.82 -13.03 -13.79
CA PRO A 60 8.58 -11.60 -13.73
C PRO A 60 7.87 -11.11 -15.00
N PRO A 61 6.81 -10.29 -14.93
CA PRO A 61 6.58 -9.32 -15.99
C PRO A 61 7.82 -8.42 -16.04
N ASP A 62 8.36 -8.17 -17.24
CA ASP A 62 9.35 -7.13 -17.48
C ASP A 62 8.65 -5.79 -17.26
N VAL A 63 8.47 -5.41 -16.00
CA VAL A 63 7.87 -4.14 -15.62
C VAL A 63 8.99 -3.13 -15.73
N GLY A 64 8.95 -2.32 -16.81
CA GLY A 64 9.81 -1.14 -16.92
C GLY A 64 9.70 -0.26 -15.67
N GLU A 65 10.70 0.61 -15.46
CA GLU A 65 10.71 1.57 -14.35
C GLU A 65 9.32 2.19 -14.15
N ALA A 66 8.87 2.20 -12.89
CA ALA A 66 7.61 2.81 -12.49
C ALA A 66 7.50 4.20 -13.15
N ALA A 67 6.35 4.48 -13.75
CA ALA A 67 6.08 5.79 -14.31
C ALA A 67 6.25 6.86 -13.21
N ASP A 68 6.66 8.07 -13.60
CA ASP A 68 6.84 9.21 -12.70
C ASP A 68 5.60 9.36 -11.78
N PRO A 69 5.73 9.41 -10.44
CA PRO A 69 4.61 9.40 -9.49
C PRO A 69 3.64 10.59 -9.62
N ALA A 70 4.01 11.62 -10.39
CA ALA A 70 3.08 12.68 -10.77
C ALA A 70 2.04 12.23 -11.81
N GLY A 71 2.28 11.08 -12.48
CA GLY A 71 1.75 10.77 -13.80
C GLY A 71 2.14 11.86 -14.83
N PRO A 72 2.04 11.62 -16.15
CA PRO A 72 1.89 12.74 -17.06
C PRO A 72 0.74 13.62 -16.57
N ALA A 73 1.06 14.88 -16.27
CA ALA A 73 0.03 15.89 -16.02
C ALA A 73 -1.00 15.81 -17.15
N PRO A 74 -2.31 15.89 -16.85
CA PRO A 74 -3.31 15.95 -17.90
C PRO A 74 -2.87 17.05 -18.88
N PRO A 75 -2.88 16.79 -20.20
CA PRO A 75 -2.26 17.69 -21.17
C PRO A 75 -2.81 19.10 -20.96
N ALA A 76 -1.91 20.04 -20.65
CA ALA A 76 -2.27 21.42 -20.36
C ALA A 76 -2.78 22.10 -21.64
N GLY A 77 -4.11 22.12 -21.83
CA GLY A 77 -4.75 22.74 -22.98
C GLY A 77 -6.26 22.47 -23.00
N GLY A 78 -7.06 23.54 -23.00
CA GLY A 78 -8.52 23.50 -22.88
C GLY A 78 -9.20 22.50 -23.83
N GLY A 79 -9.93 21.55 -23.24
CA GLY A 79 -10.72 20.54 -23.94
C GLY A 79 -11.07 19.33 -23.07
N TRP A 80 -10.27 19.06 -22.04
CA TRP A 80 -10.55 17.97 -21.10
C TRP A 80 -11.64 18.37 -20.13
N HIS A 81 -12.74 17.61 -20.15
CA HIS A 81 -13.80 17.69 -19.16
C HIS A 81 -13.52 16.68 -18.05
N ALA A 82 -13.80 17.03 -16.79
CA ALA A 82 -13.65 16.10 -15.68
C ALA A 82 -14.45 14.79 -15.86
N LEU A 83 -15.46 14.80 -16.75
CA LEU A 83 -16.32 13.67 -17.10
C LEU A 83 -15.95 13.00 -18.44
N ASP A 84 -14.82 13.35 -19.06
CA ASP A 84 -14.34 12.70 -20.28
C ASP A 84 -13.72 11.33 -19.95
N GLU A 85 -14.58 10.34 -19.72
CA GLU A 85 -14.17 8.98 -19.36
C GLU A 85 -13.25 8.34 -20.41
N GLU A 86 -13.47 8.63 -21.70
CA GLU A 86 -12.64 8.11 -22.78
C GLU A 86 -11.23 8.71 -22.74
N GLY A 87 -11.11 10.02 -22.52
CA GLY A 87 -9.85 10.71 -22.32
C GLY A 87 -9.08 10.17 -21.11
N TRP A 88 -9.75 10.06 -19.96
CA TRP A 88 -9.14 9.51 -18.73
C TRP A 88 -8.69 8.06 -18.92
N ALA A 89 -9.50 7.21 -19.56
CA ALA A 89 -9.13 5.83 -19.85
C ALA A 89 -7.96 5.74 -20.85
N ALA A 90 -7.86 6.64 -21.82
CA ALA A 90 -6.72 6.71 -22.73
C ALA A 90 -5.43 7.11 -21.99
N LEU A 91 -5.50 8.11 -21.11
CA LEU A 91 -4.36 8.54 -20.29
C LEU A 91 -3.88 7.43 -19.35
N ALA A 92 -4.81 6.77 -18.63
CA ALA A 92 -4.48 5.69 -17.72
C ALA A 92 -3.79 4.51 -18.44
N ARG A 93 -4.23 4.18 -19.67
CA ARG A 93 -3.58 3.16 -20.51
C ARG A 93 -2.17 3.55 -20.98
N GLN A 94 -1.89 4.84 -21.19
CA GLN A 94 -0.54 5.30 -21.53
C GLN A 94 0.44 5.14 -20.36
N GLN A 95 -0.07 5.18 -19.12
CA GLN A 95 0.72 5.01 -17.91
C GLN A 95 0.78 3.54 -17.44
N ALA A 96 0.11 2.63 -18.15
CA ALA A 96 0.01 1.25 -17.72
C ALA A 96 1.39 0.60 -17.62
N ALA A 97 1.67 -0.03 -16.48
CA ALA A 97 2.89 -0.78 -16.28
C ALA A 97 2.96 -1.94 -17.27
N ALA A 98 4.17 -2.24 -17.77
CA ALA A 98 4.35 -3.28 -18.78
C ALA A 98 3.82 -4.64 -18.27
N GLY A 99 2.99 -5.28 -19.09
CA GLY A 99 2.32 -6.53 -18.74
C GLY A 99 1.01 -6.38 -17.98
N ILE A 100 0.56 -5.16 -17.67
CA ILE A 100 -0.73 -4.87 -17.04
C ILE A 100 -1.64 -4.19 -18.05
N ALA A 101 -2.82 -4.76 -18.27
CA ALA A 101 -3.81 -4.29 -19.24
C ALA A 101 -5.17 -3.97 -18.61
N SER A 102 -5.42 -4.44 -17.38
CA SER A 102 -6.56 -4.02 -16.56
C SER A 102 -6.23 -4.16 -15.07
N THR A 103 -6.88 -3.35 -14.24
CA THR A 103 -6.82 -3.48 -12.78
C THR A 103 -8.20 -3.39 -12.14
N VAL A 104 -8.33 -3.90 -10.91
CA VAL A 104 -9.46 -3.61 -10.03
C VAL A 104 -8.98 -3.42 -8.61
N SER A 105 -9.48 -2.39 -7.96
CA SER A 105 -9.33 -2.13 -6.53
C SER A 105 -10.60 -2.53 -5.80
N LEU A 106 -10.47 -3.40 -4.80
CA LEU A 106 -11.56 -3.98 -4.01
C LEU A 106 -11.39 -3.61 -2.53
N PRO A 107 -12.23 -2.74 -1.97
CA PRO A 107 -12.16 -2.37 -0.56
C PRO A 107 -12.78 -3.46 0.32
N VAL A 108 -12.15 -3.79 1.44
CA VAL A 108 -12.72 -4.65 2.50
C VAL A 108 -13.22 -3.76 3.63
N VAL A 109 -14.50 -3.92 3.98
CA VAL A 109 -15.18 -3.10 4.99
C VAL A 109 -15.41 -3.90 6.26
N HIS A 110 -15.02 -3.35 7.40
CA HIS A 110 -15.30 -3.89 8.73
C HIS A 110 -15.86 -2.78 9.63
N ARG A 111 -17.03 -3.02 10.26
CA ARG A 111 -17.71 -2.04 11.15
C ARG A 111 -17.82 -0.64 10.52
N ASP A 112 -18.32 -0.58 9.29
CA ASP A 112 -18.52 0.66 8.52
C ASP A 112 -17.23 1.44 8.19
N ARG A 113 -16.05 0.82 8.33
CA ARG A 113 -14.75 1.38 7.97
C ARG A 113 -14.06 0.49 6.94
N VAL A 114 -13.42 1.09 5.92
CA VAL A 114 -12.53 0.35 5.03
C VAL A 114 -11.24 0.04 5.79
N VAL A 115 -10.91 -1.25 5.91
CA VAL A 115 -9.75 -1.74 6.66
C VAL A 115 -8.64 -2.27 5.76
N LEU A 116 -9.00 -2.81 4.59
CA LEU A 116 -8.05 -3.31 3.59
C LEU A 116 -8.42 -2.79 2.20
N GLY A 117 -7.41 -2.52 1.38
CA GLY A 117 -7.54 -2.39 -0.07
C GLY A 117 -6.88 -3.60 -0.74
N ILE A 118 -7.58 -4.25 -1.67
CA ILE A 118 -7.02 -5.33 -2.48
C ILE A 118 -7.00 -4.86 -3.94
N ASP A 119 -5.81 -4.73 -4.51
CA ASP A 119 -5.61 -4.33 -5.90
C ASP A 119 -5.15 -5.54 -6.71
N LEU A 120 -5.85 -5.84 -7.80
CA LEU A 120 -5.54 -6.95 -8.70
C LEU A 120 -5.13 -6.42 -10.06
N TYR A 121 -4.13 -7.05 -10.66
CA TYR A 121 -3.52 -6.62 -11.91
C TYR A 121 -3.49 -7.78 -12.89
N ALA A 122 -4.08 -7.59 -14.08
CA ALA A 122 -4.18 -8.64 -15.09
C ALA A 122 -3.53 -8.23 -16.41
N CYS A 123 -3.01 -9.21 -17.14
CA CYS A 123 -2.34 -8.98 -18.43
C CYS A 123 -3.28 -8.88 -19.63
N THR A 124 -4.57 -9.14 -19.43
CA THR A 124 -5.61 -8.98 -20.46
C THR A 124 -6.51 -7.78 -20.12
N PRO A 125 -6.99 -7.04 -21.13
CA PRO A 125 -8.08 -6.09 -20.93
C PRO A 125 -9.32 -6.82 -20.40
N HIS A 126 -10.15 -6.15 -19.60
CA HIS A 126 -11.46 -6.68 -19.16
C HIS A 126 -11.38 -8.00 -18.36
N ALA A 127 -10.24 -8.32 -17.74
CA ALA A 127 -10.03 -9.60 -17.06
C ALA A 127 -10.95 -9.81 -15.84
N PHE A 128 -11.53 -8.72 -15.33
CA PHE A 128 -12.39 -8.69 -14.15
C PHE A 128 -13.87 -8.59 -14.48
N ASP A 129 -14.21 -8.39 -15.76
CA ASP A 129 -15.59 -8.30 -16.23
C ASP A 129 -16.32 -9.62 -15.90
N ASP A 130 -17.54 -9.51 -15.39
CA ASP A 130 -18.36 -10.63 -14.88
C ASP A 130 -17.77 -11.45 -13.72
N ARG A 131 -16.58 -11.10 -13.21
CA ARG A 131 -15.91 -11.82 -12.10
C ARG A 131 -15.89 -11.02 -10.79
N LEU A 132 -16.33 -9.76 -10.82
CA LEU A 132 -16.34 -8.89 -9.64
C LEU A 132 -17.17 -9.44 -8.48
N GLU A 133 -18.30 -10.09 -8.76
CA GLU A 133 -19.16 -10.67 -7.73
C GLU A 133 -18.47 -11.82 -7.01
N ASP A 134 -17.89 -12.75 -7.78
CA ASP A 134 -17.16 -13.89 -7.25
C ASP A 134 -15.91 -13.44 -6.47
N LEU A 135 -15.15 -12.48 -7.01
CA LEU A 135 -14.00 -11.90 -6.33
C LEU A 135 -14.39 -11.25 -5.00
N ALA A 136 -15.40 -10.38 -5.01
CA ALA A 136 -15.86 -9.71 -3.81
C ALA A 136 -16.34 -10.72 -2.75
N SER A 137 -17.10 -11.74 -3.15
CA SER A 137 -17.57 -12.78 -2.24
C SER A 137 -16.43 -13.62 -1.67
N SER A 138 -15.47 -14.06 -2.50
CA SER A 138 -14.36 -14.91 -2.07
C SER A 138 -13.34 -14.17 -1.21
N LEU A 139 -13.15 -12.88 -1.45
CA LEU A 139 -12.17 -12.05 -0.74
C LEU A 139 -12.79 -11.29 0.45
N GLY A 140 -14.10 -11.43 0.68
CA GLY A 140 -14.82 -10.66 1.71
C GLY A 140 -14.84 -9.15 1.44
N ALA A 141 -14.66 -8.74 0.19
CA ALA A 141 -14.61 -7.34 -0.22
C ALA A 141 -16.01 -6.78 -0.53
N TRP A 142 -16.12 -5.46 -0.53
CA TRP A 142 -17.33 -4.74 -0.89
C TRP A 142 -17.37 -4.46 -2.39
N ARG A 143 -18.18 -5.25 -3.11
CA ARG A 143 -18.34 -5.16 -4.57
C ARG A 143 -18.69 -3.76 -5.06
N ASP A 144 -19.64 -3.08 -4.43
CA ASP A 144 -20.12 -1.78 -4.94
C ASP A 144 -19.10 -0.65 -4.76
N GLY A 145 -18.07 -0.89 -3.93
CA GLY A 145 -16.91 -0.02 -3.80
C GLY A 145 -15.78 -0.35 -4.78
N ALA A 146 -15.96 -1.34 -5.67
CA ALA A 146 -14.94 -1.73 -6.62
C ALA A 146 -14.69 -0.64 -7.66
N VAL A 147 -13.41 -0.38 -7.95
CA VAL A 147 -12.99 0.58 -8.97
C VAL A 147 -12.09 -0.11 -9.97
N THR A 148 -12.42 -0.05 -11.26
CA THR A 148 -11.60 -0.63 -12.33
C THR A 148 -10.62 0.38 -12.88
N ASN A 149 -9.43 -0.09 -13.28
CA ASN A 149 -8.37 0.70 -13.89
C ASN A 149 -7.89 1.90 -13.03
N ALA A 150 -8.01 1.79 -11.70
CA ALA A 150 -7.59 2.84 -10.76
C ALA A 150 -6.07 2.97 -10.65
N ASP A 151 -5.35 1.84 -10.73
CA ASP A 151 -3.88 1.78 -10.58
C ASP A 151 -3.22 1.02 -11.76
N LEU A 152 -3.45 1.46 -13.00
CA LEU A 152 -2.78 0.83 -14.15
C LEU A 152 -1.25 0.97 -14.11
N ALA A 153 -0.74 2.02 -13.46
CA ALA A 153 0.69 2.30 -13.31
C ALA A 153 1.40 1.39 -12.30
N PHE A 154 0.63 0.65 -11.49
CA PHE A 154 1.14 -0.24 -10.45
C PHE A 154 1.89 0.50 -9.34
N ASP A 155 1.39 1.66 -8.93
CA ASP A 155 2.00 2.52 -7.90
C ASP A 155 2.04 1.83 -6.53
N THR A 156 1.10 0.92 -6.23
CA THR A 156 1.11 0.12 -5.00
C THR A 156 2.35 -0.77 -4.88
N ARG A 157 3.00 -1.14 -6.00
CA ARG A 157 4.29 -1.85 -5.97
C ARG A 157 5.34 -1.03 -5.26
N ARG A 158 5.45 0.26 -5.57
CA ARG A 158 6.41 1.16 -4.91
C ARG A 158 6.10 1.29 -3.43
N LEU A 159 4.81 1.36 -3.06
CA LEU A 159 4.42 1.37 -1.64
C LEU A 159 4.88 0.11 -0.91
N ALA A 160 4.79 -1.05 -1.56
CA ALA A 160 5.27 -2.31 -1.01
C ALA A 160 6.80 -2.41 -0.96
N GLU A 161 7.51 -1.82 -1.92
CA GLU A 161 8.98 -1.71 -1.90
C GLU A 161 9.49 -0.82 -0.76
N GLU A 162 8.72 0.21 -0.38
CA GLU A 162 9.02 1.14 0.71
C GLU A 162 8.58 0.62 2.10
N ALA A 163 7.69 -0.38 2.16
CA ALA A 163 7.10 -0.88 3.40
C ALA A 163 8.10 -1.30 4.48
N PRO A 164 9.20 -2.04 4.18
CA PRO A 164 10.20 -2.40 5.19
C PRO A 164 10.83 -1.18 5.87
N GLN A 165 11.12 -0.14 5.08
CA GLN A 165 11.74 1.07 5.58
C GLN A 165 10.77 1.82 6.49
N ARG A 166 9.50 1.98 6.07
CA ARG A 166 8.45 2.58 6.92
C ARG A 166 8.32 1.88 8.27
N LEU A 167 8.37 0.54 8.28
CA LEU A 167 8.29 -0.25 9.51
C LEU A 167 9.47 0.02 10.46
N LYS A 168 10.71 0.04 9.93
CA LYS A 168 11.92 0.34 10.70
C LYS A 168 11.90 1.76 11.27
N GLU A 169 11.44 2.72 10.48
CA GLU A 169 11.29 4.12 10.90
C GLU A 169 10.25 4.25 12.01
N ARG A 170 9.08 3.64 11.85
CA ARG A 170 8.04 3.58 12.88
C ARG A 170 8.58 2.98 14.18
N ARG A 171 9.29 1.86 14.11
CA ARG A 171 9.93 1.23 15.28
C ARG A 171 10.93 2.16 15.97
N THR A 172 11.74 2.88 15.19
CA THR A 172 12.70 3.86 15.72
C THR A 172 11.98 4.97 16.51
N VAL A 173 10.88 5.47 15.96
CA VAL A 173 10.02 6.46 16.65
C VAL A 173 9.43 5.87 17.93
N GLU A 174 8.87 4.66 17.90
CA GLU A 174 8.31 4.00 19.10
C GLU A 174 9.33 3.84 20.23
N VAL A 175 10.56 3.41 19.90
CA VAL A 175 11.63 3.28 20.89
C VAL A 175 12.00 4.64 21.48
N ALA A 176 12.11 5.68 20.65
CA ALA A 176 12.39 7.03 21.10
C ALA A 176 11.27 7.59 22.00
N VAL A 177 10.00 7.36 21.65
CA VAL A 177 8.85 7.74 22.47
C VAL A 177 8.88 7.04 23.82
N GLY A 178 9.14 5.73 23.85
CA GLY A 178 9.25 4.97 25.10
C GLY A 178 10.40 5.47 25.99
N LEU A 179 11.55 5.78 25.41
CA LEU A 179 12.68 6.37 26.12
C LEU A 179 12.33 7.76 26.70
N LEU A 180 11.70 8.61 25.88
CA LEU A 180 11.27 9.95 26.29
C LEU A 180 10.26 9.91 27.44
N ALA A 181 9.27 9.01 27.35
CA ALA A 181 8.28 8.77 28.38
C ALA A 181 8.94 8.37 29.70
N ALA A 182 9.87 7.41 29.67
CA ALA A 182 10.60 6.94 30.84
C ALA A 182 11.47 8.04 31.47
N ARG A 183 12.14 8.86 30.66
CA ARG A 183 13.02 9.95 31.14
C ARG A 183 12.25 11.10 31.77
N GLN A 184 11.12 11.48 31.18
CA GLN A 184 10.35 12.66 31.62
C GLN A 184 9.18 12.33 32.55
N GLY A 185 8.95 11.04 32.84
CA GLY A 185 7.81 10.60 33.64
C GLY A 185 6.46 10.90 32.96
N LEU A 186 6.44 10.88 31.63
CA LEU A 186 5.25 11.11 30.81
C LEU A 186 4.59 9.77 30.47
N ASP A 187 3.29 9.79 30.19
CA ASP A 187 2.67 8.70 29.44
C ASP A 187 3.13 8.69 27.97
N ILE A 188 2.87 7.58 27.28
CA ILE A 188 3.31 7.35 25.89
C ILE A 188 2.70 8.37 24.93
N GLU A 189 1.44 8.75 25.13
CA GLU A 189 0.74 9.71 24.26
C GLU A 189 1.35 11.11 24.39
N SER A 190 1.59 11.56 25.62
CA SER A 190 2.25 12.83 25.92
C SER A 190 3.67 12.87 25.38
N ALA A 191 4.45 11.80 25.59
CA ALA A 191 5.81 11.69 25.04
C ALA A 191 5.81 11.76 23.51
N ARG A 192 4.87 11.08 22.83
CA ARG A 192 4.71 11.17 21.38
C ARG A 192 4.38 12.59 20.93
N SER A 193 3.45 13.25 21.60
CA SER A 193 3.10 14.64 21.29
C SER A 193 4.30 15.58 21.45
N VAL A 194 5.16 15.36 22.44
CA VAL A 194 6.40 16.13 22.65
C VAL A 194 7.37 15.87 21.50
N LEU A 195 7.65 14.61 21.16
CA LEU A 195 8.54 14.26 20.05
C LEU A 195 8.09 14.93 18.74
N HIS A 196 6.80 14.79 18.41
CA HIS A 196 6.20 15.36 17.21
C HIS A 196 6.28 16.90 17.18
N SER A 197 6.03 17.55 18.32
CA SER A 197 6.14 19.00 18.43
C SER A 197 7.57 19.48 18.23
N CYS A 198 8.55 18.76 18.79
CA CYS A 198 9.98 19.06 18.60
C CYS A 198 10.41 18.87 17.15
N ALA A 199 9.99 17.79 16.49
CA ALA A 199 10.28 17.53 15.08
C ALA A 199 9.74 18.66 14.19
N ARG A 200 8.46 19.02 14.38
CA ARG A 200 7.83 20.15 13.69
C ARG A 200 8.54 21.48 13.92
N GLN A 201 8.94 21.78 15.16
CA GLN A 201 9.65 23.02 15.48
C GLN A 201 11.02 23.08 14.81
N ALA A 202 11.70 21.94 14.70
CA ALA A 202 12.98 21.81 14.01
C ALA A 202 12.86 21.71 12.47
N GLY A 203 11.64 21.55 11.94
CA GLY A 203 11.40 21.38 10.51
C GLY A 203 11.93 20.05 9.97
N ILE A 204 11.89 19.00 10.78
CA ILE A 204 12.37 17.65 10.47
C ILE A 204 11.24 16.62 10.69
N GLU A 205 11.41 15.43 10.13
CA GLU A 205 10.50 14.31 10.33
C GLU A 205 10.65 13.70 11.73
N ASP A 206 9.58 13.08 12.24
CA ASP A 206 9.56 12.45 13.57
C ASP A 206 10.69 11.41 13.73
N VAL A 207 11.00 10.66 12.68
CA VAL A 207 12.10 9.68 12.69
C VAL A 207 13.47 10.34 12.84
N GLN A 208 13.67 11.53 12.27
CA GLN A 208 14.92 12.28 12.41
C GLN A 208 15.07 12.80 13.84
N ALA A 209 13.99 13.31 14.43
CA ALA A 209 13.97 13.71 15.84
C ALA A 209 14.22 12.51 16.77
N ALA A 210 13.62 11.36 16.47
CA ALA A 210 13.82 10.11 17.20
C ALA A 210 15.29 9.66 17.17
N LEU A 211 15.94 9.67 16.00
CA LEU A 211 17.35 9.33 15.85
C LEU A 211 18.25 10.26 16.67
N VAL A 212 17.98 11.56 16.69
CA VAL A 212 18.72 12.53 17.52
C VAL A 212 18.55 12.21 19.00
N LEU A 213 17.33 11.92 19.46
CA LEU A 213 17.07 11.58 20.86
C LEU A 213 17.82 10.31 21.27
N LEU A 214 17.81 9.28 20.42
CA LEU A 214 18.50 8.01 20.68
C LEU A 214 20.04 8.15 20.66
N ALA A 215 20.56 9.10 19.89
CA ALA A 215 22.00 9.41 19.86
C ALA A 215 22.49 10.24 21.05
N LEU A 216 21.58 10.80 21.87
CA LEU A 216 21.90 11.62 23.05
C LEU A 216 21.56 10.84 24.34
N PRO A 217 22.51 10.02 24.85
CA PRO A 217 22.27 9.19 26.03
C PRO A 217 22.02 10.00 27.31
N ASP A 218 22.43 11.27 27.39
CA ASP A 218 22.51 12.06 28.63
C ASP A 218 21.72 13.39 28.65
N LEU A 219 20.63 13.50 27.88
CA LEU A 219 19.61 14.55 28.07
C LEU A 219 18.39 14.01 28.80
#